data_AF-A0A7Y0FKN2-F1
#
_entry.id   AF-A0A7Y0FKN2-F1
#
_cell.length_a   1.000
_cell.length_b   1.000
_cell.length_c   1.000
_cell.angle_alpha   90.00
_cell.angle_beta   90.00
_cell.angle_gamma   90.00
#
_symmetry.space_group_name_H-M   'P 1'
#
loop_
_entity.id
_entity.type
_entity.pdbx_description
1 polymer ?
#
loop_
_entity_poly.entity_id
_entity_poly.type
_entity_poly.pdbx_seq_one_letter_code
_entity_poly.pdbx_strand_id
1 'polypeptide(L)'
;MKVDWAEAWLFYITKQTNQQELLTVSFGLPAMPAATQAGSNTGQFLTAIEFEDGSWQVHLGTPDEEWFALYGEQARLPARLKESLANNELLVTSIEANGLKSSVPELHLQEQFYLHYILAESPRRKSTDYPDEWDVSTWFAVDQSQKALEAAWLQQANTSGE
;
A
#
# COMPACT_ATOMS: atom_id res chain seq x y z
N MET A 1 17.46 -7.59 8.23
CA MET A 1 16.41 -6.56 8.36
C MET A 1 15.25 -7.11 9.19
N LYS A 2 14.76 -6.34 10.17
CA LYS A 2 13.63 -6.71 11.05
C LYS A 2 12.72 -5.50 11.20
N VAL A 3 11.48 -5.62 10.70
CA VAL A 3 10.40 -4.70 11.06
C VAL A 3 9.92 -5.07 12.45
N ASP A 4 9.74 -4.06 13.29
CA ASP A 4 9.35 -4.26 14.69
C ASP A 4 7.83 -4.37 14.80
N TRP A 5 7.10 -3.61 13.97
CA TRP A 5 5.65 -3.66 13.90
C TRP A 5 5.14 -3.34 12.49
N ALA A 6 4.05 -4.01 12.09
CA ALA A 6 3.34 -3.71 10.86
C ALA A 6 1.84 -3.93 11.02
N GLU A 7 1.05 -3.12 10.32
CA GLU A 7 -0.39 -3.24 10.21
C GLU A 7 -0.82 -3.06 8.76
N ALA A 8 -1.87 -3.79 8.36
CA ALA A 8 -2.38 -3.76 7.00
C ALA A 8 -3.89 -3.56 6.99
N TRP A 9 -4.37 -2.76 6.04
CA TRP A 9 -5.79 -2.53 5.79
C TRP A 9 -6.13 -2.97 4.38
N LEU A 10 -7.10 -3.87 4.27
CA LEU A 10 -7.55 -4.44 3.00
C LEU A 10 -8.94 -3.87 2.68
N PHE A 11 -9.09 -3.30 1.49
CA PHE A 11 -10.34 -2.71 1.03
C PHE A 11 -10.89 -3.52 -0.13
N TYR A 12 -12.09 -4.07 0.06
CA TYR A 12 -12.85 -4.76 -0.99
C TYR A 12 -14.05 -3.89 -1.36
N ILE A 13 -14.03 -3.37 -2.58
CA ILE A 13 -15.05 -2.45 -3.07
C ILE A 13 -15.88 -3.19 -4.11
N THR A 14 -17.20 -3.04 -4.06
CA THR A 14 -18.12 -3.60 -5.05
C THR A 14 -19.18 -2.57 -5.39
N LYS A 15 -19.36 -2.32 -6.69
CA LYS A 15 -20.38 -1.40 -7.16
C LYS A 15 -21.78 -1.99 -7.04
N GLN A 16 -22.65 -1.34 -6.28
CA GLN A 16 -24.02 -1.82 -6.05
C GLN A 16 -25.11 -1.06 -6.83
N THR A 17 -24.75 0.06 -7.46
CA THR A 17 -25.70 0.89 -8.21
C THR A 17 -25.12 1.29 -9.57
N ASN A 18 -25.95 1.74 -10.49
CA ASN A 18 -25.50 2.30 -11.78
C ASN A 18 -25.14 3.79 -11.69
N GLN A 19 -25.18 4.40 -10.51
CA GLN A 19 -24.86 5.81 -10.36
C GLN A 19 -23.35 6.02 -10.50
N GLN A 20 -22.91 7.04 -11.23
CA GLN A 20 -21.49 7.41 -11.25
C GLN A 20 -21.04 7.89 -9.87
N GLU A 21 -19.89 7.40 -9.40
CA GLU A 21 -19.32 7.76 -8.11
C GLU A 21 -17.82 7.97 -8.26
N LEU A 22 -17.31 9.03 -7.64
CA LEU A 22 -15.88 9.22 -7.45
C LEU A 22 -15.55 8.81 -6.01
N LEU A 23 -14.79 7.73 -5.87
CA LEU A 23 -14.32 7.26 -4.58
C LEU A 23 -12.79 7.44 -4.52
N THR A 24 -12.35 8.07 -3.44
CA THR A 24 -10.94 8.24 -3.12
C THR A 24 -10.69 7.68 -1.73
N VAL A 25 -9.58 6.95 -1.57
CA VAL A 25 -9.09 6.47 -0.29
C VAL A 25 -7.77 7.17 0.00
N SER A 26 -7.64 7.80 1.16
CA SER A 26 -6.42 8.46 1.59
C SER A 26 -5.93 7.82 2.87
N PHE A 27 -4.64 7.48 2.91
CA PHE A 27 -3.98 6.93 4.07
C PHE A 27 -2.74 7.76 4.35
N GLY A 28 -2.60 8.28 5.57
CA GLY A 28 -1.54 9.22 5.86
C GLY A 28 -1.54 9.71 7.29
N LEU A 29 -0.47 10.42 7.65
CA LEU A 29 -0.30 10.99 8.97
C LEU A 29 -1.23 12.21 9.12
N PRO A 30 -1.99 12.32 10.23
CA PRO A 30 -2.87 13.46 10.46
C PRO A 30 -2.10 14.77 10.67
N ALA A 31 -0.86 14.68 11.14
CA ALA A 31 0.07 15.79 11.26
C ALA A 31 1.51 15.29 11.05
N MET A 32 2.33 16.12 10.42
CA MET A 32 3.75 15.89 10.22
C MET A 32 4.54 16.70 11.26
N PRO A 33 5.20 16.07 12.25
CA PRO A 33 6.08 16.78 13.17
C PRO A 33 7.19 17.52 12.41
N ALA A 34 7.60 18.68 12.92
CA ALA A 34 8.55 19.55 12.19
C ALA A 34 9.93 18.92 11.94
N ALA A 35 10.32 17.92 12.72
CA ALA A 35 11.58 17.19 12.56
C ALA A 35 11.47 16.00 11.59
N THR A 36 10.26 15.65 11.16
CA THR A 36 10.02 14.49 10.30
C THR A 36 10.29 14.85 8.84
N GLN A 37 11.16 14.07 8.20
CA GLN A 37 11.38 14.11 6.76
C GLN A 37 10.47 13.09 6.08
N ALA A 38 9.94 13.47 4.91
CA ALA A 38 9.15 12.57 4.09
C ALA A 38 9.82 12.40 2.72
N GLY A 39 9.84 11.16 2.22
CA GLY A 39 10.44 10.83 0.93
C GLY A 39 9.64 9.76 0.20
N SER A 40 9.50 9.90 -1.11
CA SER A 40 8.97 8.83 -1.96
C SER A 40 9.91 7.64 -1.95
N ASN A 41 9.37 6.45 -1.79
CA ASN A 41 10.13 5.22 -1.74
C ASN A 41 9.48 4.19 -2.68
N THR A 42 9.55 4.47 -3.99
CA THR A 42 8.93 3.66 -5.05
C THR A 42 9.84 2.49 -5.43
N GLY A 43 9.25 1.31 -5.65
CA GLY A 43 9.95 0.10 -6.08
C GLY A 43 9.19 -0.61 -7.20
N GLN A 44 9.64 -1.80 -7.59
CA GLN A 44 8.82 -2.65 -8.47
C GLN A 44 7.52 -3.02 -7.74
N PHE A 45 6.39 -2.81 -8.41
CA PHE A 45 5.07 -3.17 -7.90
C PHE A 45 4.57 -2.37 -6.70
N LEU A 46 5.17 -1.21 -6.40
CA LEU A 46 4.92 -0.47 -5.18
C LEU A 46 4.97 1.06 -5.36
N THR A 47 3.94 1.68 -4.81
CA THR A 47 3.98 3.08 -4.40
C THR A 47 4.09 3.18 -2.88
N ALA A 48 5.13 3.84 -2.37
CA ALA A 48 5.28 4.07 -0.94
C ALA A 48 5.87 5.44 -0.61
N ILE A 49 5.62 5.87 0.61
CA ILE A 49 6.20 7.05 1.25
C ILE A 49 6.84 6.63 2.57
N GLU A 50 8.02 7.16 2.83
CA GLU A 50 8.75 6.99 4.08
C GLU A 50 8.69 8.28 4.89
N PHE A 51 8.54 8.13 6.21
CA PHE A 51 8.65 9.19 7.20
C PHE A 51 9.76 8.84 8.19
N GLU A 52 10.66 9.78 8.48
CA GLU A 52 11.72 9.56 9.46
C GLU A 52 12.07 10.78 10.29
N ASP A 53 12.48 10.57 11.54
CA ASP A 53 12.92 11.64 12.47
C ASP A 53 14.37 11.46 12.98
N GLY A 54 15.10 10.52 12.38
CA GLY A 54 16.46 10.15 12.77
C GLY A 54 16.55 9.04 13.83
N SER A 55 15.45 8.74 14.54
CA SER A 55 15.37 7.63 15.49
C SER A 55 14.45 6.51 14.99
N TRP A 56 13.38 6.87 14.31
CA TRP A 56 12.39 5.95 13.75
C TRP A 56 12.16 6.18 12.27
N GLN A 57 11.76 5.11 11.60
CA GLN A 57 11.32 5.11 10.21
C GLN A 57 9.95 4.45 10.13
N VAL A 58 9.05 5.09 9.41
CA VAL A 58 7.70 4.60 9.14
C VAL A 58 7.50 4.57 7.64
N HIS A 59 7.10 3.42 7.11
CA HIS A 59 6.79 3.24 5.70
C HIS A 59 5.30 3.02 5.54
N LEU A 60 4.70 3.77 4.62
CA LEU A 60 3.35 3.52 4.15
C LEU A 60 3.40 3.10 2.67
N GLY A 61 2.92 1.90 2.36
CA GLY A 61 2.96 1.32 1.02
C GLY A 61 1.61 0.80 0.53
N THR A 62 1.48 0.72 -0.80
CA THR A 62 0.37 0.10 -1.54
C THR A 62 0.89 -0.40 -2.88
N PRO A 63 0.23 -1.40 -3.52
CA PRO A 63 0.56 -1.77 -4.89
C PRO A 63 0.47 -0.59 -5.87
N ASP A 64 1.38 -0.56 -6.84
CA ASP A 64 1.35 0.38 -7.97
C ASP A 64 0.56 -0.15 -9.16
N GLU A 65 0.50 0.66 -10.22
CA GLU A 65 -0.20 0.37 -11.46
C GLU A 65 0.38 -0.85 -12.21
N GLU A 66 1.69 -1.07 -12.12
CA GLU A 66 2.36 -2.24 -12.74
C GLU A 66 1.88 -3.53 -12.08
N TRP A 67 1.76 -3.54 -10.74
CA TRP A 67 1.20 -4.65 -10.01
C TRP A 67 -0.26 -4.91 -10.43
N PHE A 68 -1.08 -3.87 -10.52
CA PHE A 68 -2.48 -4.03 -10.94
C PHE A 68 -2.60 -4.53 -12.39
N ALA A 69 -1.72 -4.11 -13.29
CA ALA A 69 -1.71 -4.59 -14.67
C ALA A 69 -1.35 -6.08 -14.77
N LEU A 70 -0.36 -6.53 -13.99
CA LEU A 70 0.11 -7.92 -14.01
C LEU A 70 -0.78 -8.87 -13.20
N TYR A 71 -1.27 -8.43 -12.04
CA TYR A 71 -2.01 -9.23 -11.07
C TYR A 71 -3.48 -8.83 -10.93
N GLY A 72 -4.04 -8.13 -11.93
CA GLY A 72 -5.40 -7.60 -11.90
C GLY A 72 -6.50 -8.61 -11.54
N GLU A 73 -6.33 -9.89 -11.89
CA GLU A 73 -7.27 -10.95 -11.47
C GLU A 73 -7.28 -11.14 -9.94
N GLN A 74 -6.11 -11.05 -9.29
CA GLN A 74 -5.99 -11.11 -7.83
C GLN A 74 -6.61 -9.86 -7.20
N ALA A 75 -6.29 -8.71 -7.79
CA ALA A 75 -6.80 -7.39 -7.39
C ALA A 75 -8.30 -7.19 -7.68
N ARG A 76 -8.99 -8.20 -8.22
CA ARG A 76 -10.39 -8.10 -8.66
C ARG A 76 -10.62 -6.90 -9.58
N LEU A 77 -9.58 -6.47 -10.29
CA LEU A 77 -9.61 -5.34 -11.20
C LEU A 77 -10.53 -5.70 -12.37
N PRO A 78 -11.43 -4.79 -12.79
CA PRO A 78 -12.22 -4.98 -13.99
C PRO A 78 -11.32 -5.21 -15.21
N ALA A 79 -11.55 -6.29 -15.95
CA ALA A 79 -10.70 -6.69 -17.08
C ALA A 79 -10.54 -5.57 -18.13
N ARG A 80 -11.56 -4.73 -18.31
CA ARG A 80 -11.53 -3.57 -19.22
C ARG A 80 -10.51 -2.50 -18.84
N LEU A 81 -10.08 -2.42 -17.57
CA LEU A 81 -9.13 -1.42 -17.08
C LEU A 81 -7.68 -1.87 -17.25
N LYS A 82 -7.44 -3.15 -17.56
CA LYS A 82 -6.09 -3.72 -17.68
C LYS A 82 -5.24 -3.01 -18.74
N GLU A 83 -5.85 -2.69 -19.88
CA GLU A 83 -5.16 -2.00 -20.98
C GLU A 83 -4.79 -0.56 -20.60
N SER A 84 -5.69 0.19 -19.96
CA SER A 84 -5.40 1.55 -19.49
C SER A 84 -4.30 1.58 -18.43
N LEU A 85 -4.20 0.57 -17.56
CA LEU A 85 -3.06 0.45 -16.64
C LEU A 85 -1.76 0.14 -17.38
N ALA A 86 -1.79 -0.84 -18.30
CA ALA A 86 -0.60 -1.24 -19.06
C ALA A 86 -0.03 -0.10 -19.93
N ASN A 87 -0.89 0.82 -20.37
CA ASN A 87 -0.53 2.00 -21.15
C ASN A 87 -0.25 3.26 -20.29
N ASN A 88 -0.24 3.14 -18.96
CA ASN A 88 -0.07 4.26 -18.02
C ASN A 88 -1.11 5.40 -18.17
N GLU A 89 -2.32 5.08 -18.65
CA GLU A 89 -3.43 6.03 -18.80
C GLU A 89 -4.27 6.14 -17.51
N LEU A 90 -4.25 5.10 -16.68
CA LEU A 90 -4.91 5.06 -15.39
C LEU A 90 -3.87 5.12 -14.28
N LEU A 91 -3.87 6.22 -13.52
CA LEU A 91 -3.14 6.33 -12.26
C LEU A 91 -4.08 5.97 -11.11
N VAL A 92 -3.74 4.94 -10.36
CA VAL A 92 -4.49 4.49 -9.19
C VAL A 92 -4.03 5.26 -7.96
N THR A 93 -2.72 5.36 -7.73
CA THR A 93 -2.19 5.94 -6.50
C THR A 93 -1.27 7.13 -6.77
N SER A 94 -1.39 8.15 -5.93
CA SER A 94 -0.50 9.31 -5.89
C SER A 94 0.13 9.46 -4.51
N ILE A 95 1.38 9.92 -4.48
CA ILE A 95 2.11 10.25 -3.25
C ILE A 95 1.77 11.69 -2.88
N GLU A 96 1.31 11.87 -1.64
CA GLU A 96 1.02 13.17 -1.03
C GLU A 96 2.09 13.47 0.04
N ALA A 97 2.24 14.73 0.45
CA ALA A 97 3.29 15.12 1.41
C ALA A 97 3.22 14.40 2.77
N ASN A 98 2.03 13.94 3.17
CA ASN A 98 1.78 13.26 4.43
C ASN A 98 1.28 11.82 4.26
N GLY A 99 1.29 11.25 3.06
CA GLY A 99 0.74 9.92 2.85
C GLY A 99 0.54 9.53 1.39
N LEU A 100 -0.45 8.69 1.18
CA LEU A 100 -0.85 8.17 -0.13
C LEU A 100 -2.34 8.44 -0.37
N LYS A 101 -2.68 8.61 -1.64
CA LYS A 101 -4.05 8.80 -2.10
C LYS A 101 -4.31 7.93 -3.30
N SER A 102 -5.23 6.98 -3.15
CA SER A 102 -5.71 6.13 -4.24
C SER A 102 -7.08 6.55 -4.74
N SER A 103 -7.23 6.66 -6.05
CA SER A 103 -8.51 6.89 -6.73
C SER A 103 -9.05 5.56 -7.22
N VAL A 104 -10.24 5.21 -6.77
CA VAL A 104 -10.93 4.01 -7.26
C VAL A 104 -11.45 4.35 -8.65
N PRO A 105 -11.09 3.58 -9.70
CA PRO A 105 -11.59 3.84 -11.03
C PRO A 105 -13.11 3.72 -11.05
N GLU A 106 -13.76 4.36 -12.02
CA GLU A 106 -15.20 4.16 -12.22
C GLU A 106 -15.48 2.67 -12.39
N LEU A 107 -16.38 2.11 -11.58
CA LEU A 107 -16.80 0.71 -11.63
C LEU A 107 -18.21 0.62 -12.22
N HIS A 108 -18.42 -0.35 -13.11
CA HIS A 108 -19.75 -0.76 -13.55
C HIS A 108 -20.44 -1.60 -12.49
N LEU A 109 -21.75 -1.78 -12.59
CA LEU A 109 -22.53 -2.58 -11.64
C LEU A 109 -21.94 -3.99 -11.47
N GLN A 110 -21.79 -4.42 -10.21
CA GLN A 110 -21.14 -5.67 -9.78
C GLN A 110 -19.64 -5.78 -10.06
N GLU A 111 -19.01 -4.81 -10.72
CA GLU A 111 -17.55 -4.76 -10.77
C GLU A 111 -16.98 -4.52 -9.37
N GLN A 112 -15.78 -5.06 -9.18
CA GLN A 112 -15.07 -5.04 -7.92
C GLN A 112 -13.75 -4.30 -8.09
N PHE A 113 -13.16 -3.88 -6.98
CA PHE A 113 -11.82 -3.36 -6.93
C PHE A 113 -11.22 -3.67 -5.55
N TYR A 114 -9.99 -4.14 -5.53
CA TYR A 114 -9.23 -4.35 -4.31
C TYR A 114 -8.04 -3.39 -4.27
N LEU A 115 -7.80 -2.81 -3.11
CA LEU A 115 -6.54 -2.17 -2.77
C LEU A 115 -6.22 -2.44 -1.30
N HIS A 116 -4.96 -2.27 -0.93
CA HIS A 116 -4.55 -2.36 0.47
C HIS A 116 -3.45 -1.37 0.79
N TYR A 117 -3.37 -1.01 2.07
CA TYR A 117 -2.28 -0.22 2.61
C TYR A 117 -1.55 -1.03 3.66
N ILE A 118 -0.23 -0.87 3.72
CA ILE A 118 0.62 -1.46 4.75
C ILE A 118 1.40 -0.34 5.40
N LEU A 119 1.29 -0.25 6.72
CA LEU A 119 2.12 0.59 7.56
C LEU A 119 3.15 -0.31 8.24
N ALA A 120 4.43 0.04 8.12
CA ALA A 120 5.52 -0.68 8.78
C ALA A 120 6.41 0.30 9.53
N GLU A 121 6.79 -0.07 10.75
CA GLU A 121 7.61 0.73 11.66
C GLU A 121 8.91 -0.01 11.98
N SER A 122 10.01 0.72 11.96
CA SER A 122 11.30 0.22 12.43
C SER A 122 12.15 1.32 13.09
N PRO A 123 12.97 0.98 14.09
CA PRO A 123 14.01 1.89 14.57
C PRO A 123 15.04 2.12 13.47
N ARG A 124 15.47 3.37 13.31
CA ARG A 124 16.58 3.70 12.43
C ARG A 124 17.88 3.13 13.00
N ARG A 125 18.49 2.19 12.28
CA ARG A 125 19.73 1.52 12.71
C ARG A 125 20.66 1.26 11.52
N LYS A 126 21.93 1.00 11.81
CA LYS A 126 22.89 0.56 10.79
C LYS A 126 22.56 -0.84 10.31
N SER A 127 22.80 -1.10 9.03
CA SER A 127 22.64 -2.42 8.45
C SER A 127 23.61 -3.41 9.11
N THR A 128 23.12 -4.60 9.42
CA THR A 128 23.98 -5.68 9.95
C THR A 128 24.94 -6.21 8.90
N ASP A 129 24.53 -6.17 7.63
CA ASP A 129 25.27 -6.69 6.49
C ASP A 129 26.22 -5.63 5.91
N TYR A 130 25.86 -4.35 6.08
CA TYR A 130 26.63 -3.18 5.64
C TYR A 130 26.71 -2.13 6.77
N PRO A 131 27.60 -2.28 7.76
CA PRO A 131 27.63 -1.46 8.98
C PRO A 131 27.79 0.05 8.77
N ASP A 132 28.34 0.47 7.62
CA ASP A 132 28.50 1.87 7.25
C ASP A 132 27.20 2.48 6.67
N GLU A 133 26.23 1.64 6.28
CA GLU A 133 24.96 2.03 5.66
C GLU A 133 23.80 1.95 6.67
N TRP A 134 22.78 2.78 6.48
CA TRP A 134 21.54 2.68 7.25
C TRP A 134 20.69 1.51 6.72
N ASP A 135 20.06 0.74 7.59
CA ASP A 135 19.09 -0.30 7.23
C ASP A 135 17.90 0.40 6.57
N VAL A 136 17.63 0.12 5.29
CA VAL A 136 16.53 0.77 4.55
C VAL A 136 15.37 -0.20 4.48
N SER A 137 14.41 -0.11 5.41
CA SER A 137 13.32 -1.07 5.56
C SER A 137 12.24 -1.04 4.48
N THR A 138 12.49 -0.38 3.34
CA THR A 138 11.50 -0.20 2.26
C THR A 138 10.75 -1.50 1.97
N TRP A 139 11.47 -2.61 1.84
CA TRP A 139 11.00 -3.88 1.30
C TRP A 139 9.94 -4.61 2.13
N PHE A 140 9.83 -4.35 3.43
CA PHE A 140 8.93 -5.14 4.28
C PHE A 140 7.45 -4.75 4.09
N ALA A 141 7.19 -3.49 3.73
CA ALA A 141 5.85 -3.03 3.33
C ALA A 141 5.47 -3.49 1.90
N VAL A 142 6.38 -4.16 1.19
CA VAL A 142 6.31 -4.38 -0.28
C VAL A 142 6.04 -5.82 -0.63
N ASP A 143 6.57 -6.75 0.15
CA ASP A 143 6.56 -8.17 -0.23
C ASP A 143 5.27 -8.91 0.21
N GLN A 144 4.31 -8.20 0.78
CA GLN A 144 3.08 -8.81 1.26
C GLN A 144 2.04 -8.86 0.15
N SER A 145 1.99 -10.00 -0.56
CA SER A 145 0.89 -10.27 -1.47
C SER A 145 -0.46 -10.24 -0.76
N GLN A 146 -1.53 -9.89 -1.48
CA GLN A 146 -2.91 -9.97 -0.98
C GLN A 146 -3.21 -11.32 -0.30
N LYS A 147 -2.77 -12.43 -0.91
CA LYS A 147 -2.98 -13.78 -0.35
C LYS A 147 -2.30 -13.97 1.01
N ALA A 148 -1.09 -13.43 1.18
CA ALA A 148 -0.37 -13.49 2.43
C ALA A 148 -1.09 -12.67 3.52
N LEU A 149 -1.56 -11.48 3.17
CA LEU A 149 -2.32 -10.61 4.08
C LEU A 149 -3.65 -11.25 4.50
N GLU A 150 -4.41 -11.80 3.53
CA GLU A 150 -5.66 -12.52 3.80
C GLU A 150 -5.43 -13.74 4.72
N ALA A 151 -4.37 -14.52 4.48
CA ALA A 151 -4.02 -15.66 5.32
C ALA A 151 -3.67 -15.25 6.75
N ALA A 152 -2.89 -14.18 6.91
CA ALA A 152 -2.52 -13.65 8.23
C ALA A 152 -3.75 -13.16 9.01
N TRP A 153 -4.68 -12.48 8.33
CA TRP A 153 -5.94 -12.03 8.94
C TRP A 153 -6.80 -13.21 9.42
N LEU A 154 -6.96 -14.25 8.60
CA LEU A 154 -7.73 -15.45 8.99
C LEU A 154 -7.11 -16.17 10.19
N GLN A 155 -5.79 -16.23 10.27
CA GLN A 155 -5.10 -16.82 11.42
C GLN A 155 -5.37 -16.04 12.71
N GLN A 156 -5.29 -14.70 12.66
CA GLN A 156 -5.59 -13.83 13.80
C GLN A 156 -7.05 -13.94 14.25
N ALA A 157 -7.99 -13.98 13.31
CA ALA A 157 -9.42 -14.13 13.61
C ALA A 157 -9.71 -15.43 14.36
N ASN A 158 -9.02 -16.51 13.99
CA ASN A 158 -9.17 -17.82 14.63
C ASN A 158 -8.51 -17.90 16.02
N THR A 159 -7.43 -17.14 16.26
CA THR A 159 -6.75 -17.10 17.58
C THR A 159 -7.40 -16.13 18.57
N SER A 160 -8.17 -15.15 18.08
CA SER A 160 -8.91 -14.20 18.92
C SER A 160 -10.28 -14.73 19.38
N GLY A 161 -10.66 -15.93 18.94
CA GLY A 161 -11.92 -16.60 19.26
C GLY A 161 -11.84 -17.74 20.27
N GLU A 162 -10.65 -17.99 20.85
CA GLU A 162 -10.41 -18.90 22.00
C GLU A 162 -10.20 -18.10 23.29
#